data_AF-A0A3D9CPQ4-F1
#
_entry.id   AF-A0A3D9CPQ4-F1
#
_cell.length_a   1.000
_cell.length_b   1.000
_cell.length_c   1.000
_cell.angle_alpha   90.00
_cell.angle_beta   90.00
_cell.angle_gamma   90.00
#
_symmetry.space_group_name_H-M   'P 1'
#
loop_
_entity.id
_entity.type
_entity.pdbx_description
1 polymer ?
#
loop_
_entity_poly.entity_id
_entity_poly.type
_entity_poly.pdbx_seq_one_letter_code
_entity_poly.pdbx_strand_id
1 'polypeptide(L)'
;MTKIISMITLVGTSVLISAQVGINTATPEKELTVNGTMKTSGIVFKQPMEKLKADENYTFIIKSPAPENKITAYNDSFVPNSPAPINLVQFKITCDPADKDWVNQFDTKINSKKFLVVISSFGFTQPTRTNSANWLTPVPQIFAYSSNGTWKLKADYHGFSPDASLPTGIWTLNLLVFDRSYAKDFNATQSLNASTTGAAAAPLIQ
;
A
#
# COMPACT_ATOMS: atom_id res chain seq x y z
N MET A 1 0.43 16.53 84.79
CA MET A 1 1.29 17.41 83.95
C MET A 1 2.25 16.49 83.23
N THR A 2 1.98 16.19 81.94
CA THR A 2 2.74 16.67 80.76
C THR A 2 4.10 15.97 80.59
N LYS A 3 4.60 15.51 79.44
CA LYS A 3 4.17 15.45 78.03
C LYS A 3 5.19 14.54 77.31
N ILE A 4 4.70 13.67 76.43
CA ILE A 4 5.21 13.26 75.11
C ILE A 4 6.60 13.80 74.71
N ILE A 5 7.62 12.92 74.57
CA ILE A 5 8.67 12.87 73.52
C ILE A 5 9.21 11.42 73.57
N SER A 6 9.12 10.54 72.58
CA SER A 6 9.72 10.64 71.25
C SER A 6 8.99 9.68 70.31
N MET A 7 8.14 10.24 69.45
CA MET A 7 7.51 9.52 68.36
C MET A 7 8.58 9.34 67.28
N ILE A 8 8.90 8.07 67.04
CA ILE A 8 9.78 7.60 65.98
C ILE A 8 9.59 8.44 64.72
N THR A 9 10.73 8.93 64.24
CA THR A 9 11.00 9.51 62.94
C THR A 9 10.12 8.92 61.85
N LEU A 10 8.99 9.57 61.58
CA LEU A 10 8.25 9.44 60.33
C LEU A 10 9.08 10.18 59.27
N VAL A 11 10.21 9.58 58.90
CA VAL A 11 10.94 9.95 57.69
C VAL A 11 9.95 9.75 56.57
N GLY A 12 9.43 10.86 56.05
CA GLY A 12 8.65 10.92 54.84
C GLY A 12 9.49 10.42 53.68
N THR A 13 9.59 9.10 53.54
CA THR A 13 9.70 8.48 52.23
C THR A 13 8.35 8.70 51.57
N SER A 14 8.18 9.89 50.99
CA SER A 14 7.26 10.09 49.89
C SER A 14 7.67 9.06 48.84
N VAL A 15 6.98 7.91 48.86
CA VAL A 15 7.05 6.95 47.78
C VAL A 15 6.61 7.74 46.56
N LEU A 16 7.57 8.11 45.71
CA LEU A 16 7.32 8.61 44.37
C LEU A 16 6.70 7.43 43.63
N ILE A 17 5.39 7.26 43.81
CA ILE A 17 4.60 6.29 43.08
C ILE A 17 4.61 6.81 41.65
N SER A 18 5.51 6.28 40.82
CA SER A 18 5.48 6.52 39.39
C SER A 18 4.06 6.19 38.91
N ALA A 19 3.31 7.21 38.46
CA ALA A 19 1.91 7.08 38.03
C ALA A 19 1.74 6.30 36.70
N GLN A 20 2.72 5.45 36.37
CA GLN A 20 2.75 4.68 35.14
C GLN A 20 1.86 3.45 35.29
N VAL A 21 0.92 3.30 34.36
CA VAL A 21 -0.01 2.18 34.29
C VAL A 21 0.51 1.17 33.27
N GLY A 22 0.87 -0.02 33.76
CA GLY A 22 1.18 -1.17 32.93
C GLY A 22 -0.01 -2.12 32.83
N ILE A 23 -0.55 -2.33 31.62
CA ILE A 23 -1.47 -3.44 31.36
C ILE A 23 -0.67 -4.56 30.72
N ASN A 24 -0.56 -5.68 31.43
CA ASN A 24 0.18 -6.87 30.99
C ASN A 24 1.70 -6.62 30.76
N THR A 25 2.26 -5.62 31.43
CA THR A 25 3.69 -5.32 31.46
C THR A 25 4.10 -4.90 32.87
N ALA A 26 5.22 -5.44 33.37
CA ALA A 26 5.76 -5.11 34.68
C ALA A 26 6.63 -3.84 34.65
N THR A 27 7.05 -3.40 33.46
CA THR A 27 7.93 -2.25 33.25
C THR A 27 7.33 -1.34 32.18
N PRO A 28 6.42 -0.43 32.55
CA PRO A 28 5.83 0.52 31.62
C PRO A 28 6.90 1.50 31.09
N GLU A 29 6.92 1.74 29.78
CA GLU A 29 7.87 2.67 29.15
C GLU A 29 7.36 4.12 29.12
N LYS A 30 6.04 4.30 29.31
CA LYS A 30 5.29 5.56 29.27
C LYS A 30 4.19 5.55 30.34
N GLU A 31 3.50 6.69 30.50
CA GLU A 31 2.38 6.85 31.46
C GLU A 31 1.33 5.74 31.37
N LEU A 32 1.04 5.26 30.16
CA LEU A 32 0.26 4.06 29.93
C LEU A 32 1.00 3.17 28.93
N THR A 33 1.32 1.94 29.33
CA THR A 33 1.87 0.91 28.44
C THR A 33 0.95 -0.29 28.45
N VAL A 34 0.51 -0.72 27.27
CA VAL A 34 -0.36 -1.88 27.09
C VAL A 34 0.36 -2.91 26.24
N ASN A 35 0.71 -4.05 26.84
CA ASN A 35 1.26 -5.19 26.11
C ASN A 35 0.12 -6.11 25.66
N GLY A 36 -0.60 -5.68 24.60
CA GLY A 36 -1.77 -6.39 24.10
C GLY A 36 -2.61 -5.56 23.14
N THR A 37 -3.86 -5.99 22.92
CA THR A 37 -4.83 -5.28 22.07
C THR A 37 -5.62 -4.24 22.89
N MET A 38 -5.74 -3.02 22.36
CA MET A 38 -6.65 -2.01 22.89
C MET A 38 -7.96 -1.97 22.07
N LYS A 39 -9.09 -1.92 22.79
CA LYS A 39 -10.41 -1.57 22.23
C LYS A 39 -10.86 -0.26 22.86
N THR A 40 -11.38 0.66 22.07
CA THR A 40 -11.88 1.95 22.56
C THR A 40 -13.04 2.43 21.70
N SER A 41 -13.93 3.22 22.29
CA SER A 41 -15.02 3.89 21.58
C SER A 41 -14.51 4.95 20.60
N GLY A 42 -13.29 5.48 20.81
CA GLY A 42 -12.68 6.47 19.92
C GLY A 42 -11.21 6.75 20.25
N ILE A 43 -10.51 7.36 19.29
CA ILE A 43 -9.18 7.97 19.49
C ILE A 43 -9.34 9.45 19.19
N VAL A 44 -8.79 10.29 20.06
CA VAL A 44 -8.59 11.71 19.77
C VAL A 44 -7.09 11.94 19.73
N PHE A 45 -6.59 12.39 18.57
CA PHE A 45 -5.20 12.79 18.44
C PHE A 45 -5.04 14.24 18.86
N LYS A 46 -3.91 14.57 19.51
CA LYS A 46 -3.53 15.94 19.82
C LYS A 46 -3.50 16.76 18.51
N GLN A 47 -4.07 17.96 18.54
CA GLN A 47 -4.00 18.92 17.44
C GLN A 47 -3.26 20.19 17.89
N PRO A 48 -2.21 20.64 17.17
CA PRO A 48 -1.56 19.94 16.05
C PRO A 48 -0.85 18.66 16.52
N MET A 49 -0.70 17.69 15.62
CA MET A 49 0.16 16.54 15.89
C MET A 49 1.59 17.04 16.11
N GLU A 50 2.28 16.49 17.11
CA GLU A 50 3.69 16.81 17.32
C GLU A 50 4.52 16.34 16.13
N LYS A 51 5.50 17.15 15.75
CA LYS A 51 6.41 16.82 14.66
C LYS A 51 7.31 15.67 15.10
N LEU A 52 7.35 14.62 14.30
CA LEU A 52 8.23 13.47 14.53
C LEU A 52 9.70 13.92 14.54
N LYS A 53 10.48 13.34 15.44
CA LYS A 53 11.95 13.51 15.47
C LYS A 53 12.60 12.56 14.47
N ALA A 54 13.85 12.85 14.09
CA ALA A 54 14.57 12.09 13.07
C ALA A 54 14.88 10.64 13.48
N ASP A 55 14.84 10.34 14.77
CA ASP A 55 15.21 9.06 15.39
C ASP A 55 14.00 8.26 15.92
N GLU A 56 12.78 8.73 15.65
CA GLU A 56 11.56 8.04 16.11
C GLU A 56 11.09 6.97 15.10
N ASN A 57 10.95 5.73 15.56
CA ASN A 57 10.28 4.67 14.82
C ASN A 57 8.76 4.90 14.85
N TYR A 58 8.12 4.84 13.68
CA TYR A 58 6.68 5.05 13.53
C TYR A 58 5.99 3.80 12.98
N THR A 59 4.73 3.61 13.35
CA THR A 59 3.86 2.57 12.80
C THR A 59 2.54 3.18 12.35
N PHE A 60 1.95 2.62 11.29
CA PHE A 60 0.60 2.99 10.89
C PHE A 60 -0.39 2.43 11.90
N ILE A 61 -1.23 3.29 12.47
CA ILE A 61 -2.33 2.83 13.32
C ILE A 61 -3.54 2.54 12.43
N ILE A 62 -4.07 1.33 12.54
CA ILE A 62 -5.28 0.90 11.85
C ILE A 62 -6.40 0.76 12.88
N LYS A 63 -7.52 1.44 12.61
CA LYS A 63 -8.77 1.26 13.35
C LYS A 63 -9.70 0.37 12.55
N SER A 64 -10.10 -0.77 13.12
CA SER A 64 -11.19 -1.56 12.54
C SER A 64 -12.53 -0.82 12.76
N PRO A 65 -13.44 -0.83 11.77
CA PRO A 65 -14.77 -0.27 11.96
C PRO A 65 -15.57 -1.05 13.03
N ALA A 66 -16.79 -0.58 13.33
CA ALA A 66 -17.74 -1.33 14.13
C ALA A 66 -18.09 -2.66 13.43
N PRO A 67 -18.33 -3.75 14.18
CA PRO A 67 -18.47 -3.79 15.64
C PRO A 67 -17.16 -3.92 16.43
N GLU A 68 -16.04 -4.26 15.79
CA GLU A 68 -14.82 -4.63 16.52
C GLU A 68 -14.15 -3.45 17.22
N ASN A 69 -14.21 -2.24 16.63
CA ASN A 69 -13.63 -0.99 17.16
C ASN A 69 -12.21 -1.17 17.75
N LYS A 70 -11.42 -2.03 17.11
CA LYS A 70 -10.08 -2.41 17.55
C LYS A 70 -9.08 -1.42 16.98
N ILE A 71 -8.13 -1.02 17.81
CA ILE A 71 -6.95 -0.31 17.37
C ILE A 71 -5.81 -1.30 17.31
N THR A 72 -5.11 -1.34 16.18
CA THR A 72 -3.89 -2.12 16.05
C THR A 72 -2.85 -1.30 15.32
N ALA A 73 -1.58 -1.58 15.60
CA ALA A 73 -0.50 -1.16 14.73
C ALA A 73 -0.49 -2.06 13.49
N TYR A 74 -0.19 -1.48 12.34
CA TYR A 74 0.24 -2.24 11.17
C TYR A 74 1.58 -2.88 11.53
N ASN A 75 1.57 -4.20 11.59
CA ASN A 75 2.74 -5.00 11.86
C ASN A 75 3.03 -5.79 10.57
N ASP A 76 4.16 -5.52 9.94
CA ASP A 76 4.65 -6.15 8.72
C ASP A 76 4.86 -7.68 8.87
N SER A 77 4.98 -8.16 10.11
CA SER A 77 5.10 -9.57 10.46
C SER A 77 3.74 -10.29 10.46
N PHE A 78 2.61 -9.56 10.35
CA PHE A 78 1.28 -10.17 10.22
C PHE A 78 1.04 -10.61 8.77
N VAL A 79 1.40 -11.88 8.54
CA VAL A 79 0.93 -12.75 7.45
C VAL A 79 1.43 -12.38 6.05
N PRO A 80 2.16 -13.28 5.33
CA PRO A 80 2.55 -13.06 3.93
C PRO A 80 1.35 -12.90 2.96
N ASN A 81 0.12 -13.13 3.44
CA ASN A 81 -1.12 -13.04 2.67
C ASN A 81 -2.08 -11.94 3.16
N SER A 82 -1.72 -11.17 4.19
CA SER A 82 -2.53 -10.00 4.58
C SER A 82 -2.12 -8.82 3.71
N PRO A 83 -3.05 -8.20 2.97
CA PRO A 83 -2.71 -7.08 2.12
C PRO A 83 -2.22 -5.91 2.97
N ALA A 84 -0.99 -5.47 2.72
CA ALA A 84 -0.57 -4.13 3.10
C ALA A 84 -1.53 -3.12 2.43
N PRO A 85 -1.67 -1.89 2.96
CA PRO A 85 -2.40 -0.82 2.26
C PRO A 85 -1.90 -0.63 0.83
N ILE A 86 -0.59 -0.87 0.60
CA ILE A 86 0.07 -0.86 -0.70
C ILE A 86 1.01 -2.07 -0.77
N ASN A 87 0.87 -2.90 -1.80
CA ASN A 87 1.73 -4.07 -2.04
C ASN A 87 2.48 -3.89 -3.36
N LEU A 88 3.73 -4.37 -3.43
CA LEU A 88 4.48 -4.51 -4.68
C LEU A 88 4.42 -5.97 -5.13
N VAL A 89 3.74 -6.25 -6.24
CA VAL A 89 3.58 -7.60 -6.79
C VAL A 89 4.28 -7.67 -8.15
N GLN A 90 5.18 -8.64 -8.33
CA GLN A 90 5.85 -8.86 -9.62
C GLN A 90 5.26 -10.07 -10.32
N PHE A 91 4.88 -9.90 -11.59
CA PHE A 91 4.56 -11.00 -12.49
C PHE A 91 5.68 -11.18 -13.52
N LYS A 92 6.10 -12.43 -13.74
CA LYS A 92 6.93 -12.84 -14.89
C LYS A 92 6.09 -13.72 -15.78
N ILE A 93 5.72 -13.21 -16.95
CA ILE A 93 4.73 -13.82 -17.85
C ILE A 93 5.44 -14.23 -19.13
N THR A 94 5.49 -15.53 -19.40
CA THR A 94 5.91 -16.04 -20.70
C THR A 94 4.85 -15.73 -21.74
N CYS A 95 5.26 -15.21 -22.89
CA CYS A 95 4.35 -14.76 -23.94
C CYS A 95 3.74 -15.92 -24.74
N ASP A 96 2.77 -15.61 -25.60
CA ASP A 96 2.33 -16.50 -26.67
C ASP A 96 3.53 -16.95 -27.52
N PRO A 97 3.77 -18.25 -27.76
CA PRO A 97 4.90 -18.72 -28.54
C PRO A 97 4.84 -18.37 -30.04
N ALA A 98 3.65 -18.07 -30.59
CA ALA A 98 3.48 -17.69 -31.99
C ALA A 98 3.91 -16.24 -32.24
N ASP A 99 3.54 -15.32 -31.35
CA ASP A 99 3.88 -13.88 -31.45
C ASP A 99 5.18 -13.53 -30.71
N LYS A 100 5.47 -14.27 -29.62
CA LYS A 100 6.67 -14.18 -28.75
C LYS A 100 6.79 -12.95 -27.87
N ASP A 101 5.96 -11.94 -28.03
CA ASP A 101 5.84 -10.81 -27.10
C ASP A 101 4.40 -10.55 -26.64
N TRP A 102 3.41 -11.24 -27.21
CA TRP A 102 2.02 -10.99 -26.87
C TRP A 102 1.60 -11.65 -25.55
N VAL A 103 1.11 -10.80 -24.63
CA VAL A 103 0.35 -11.21 -23.44
C VAL A 103 -1.05 -10.62 -23.57
N ASN A 104 -2.05 -11.50 -23.73
CA ASN A 104 -3.44 -11.12 -23.84
C ASN A 104 -4.26 -11.58 -22.63
N GLN A 105 -4.96 -10.64 -21.99
CA GLN A 105 -5.88 -10.89 -20.88
C GLN A 105 -5.32 -11.76 -19.73
N PHE A 106 -4.03 -11.64 -19.40
CA PHE A 106 -3.44 -12.42 -18.32
C PHE A 106 -4.16 -12.13 -17.00
N ASP A 107 -4.75 -13.17 -16.40
CA ASP A 107 -5.56 -13.04 -15.20
C ASP A 107 -4.70 -13.04 -13.93
N THR A 108 -4.56 -11.88 -13.30
CA THR A 108 -3.79 -11.73 -12.06
C THR A 108 -4.44 -12.41 -10.86
N LYS A 109 -5.73 -12.77 -10.95
CA LYS A 109 -6.59 -13.17 -9.83
C LYS A 109 -6.76 -12.12 -8.73
N ILE A 110 -6.23 -10.90 -8.90
CA ILE A 110 -6.41 -9.79 -7.97
C ILE A 110 -7.84 -9.27 -8.12
N ASN A 111 -8.61 -9.29 -7.03
CA ASN A 111 -10.00 -8.86 -7.00
C ASN A 111 -10.12 -7.35 -7.33
N SER A 112 -10.78 -7.02 -8.43
CA SER A 112 -10.83 -5.63 -8.91
C SER A 112 -11.79 -4.71 -8.13
N LYS A 113 -12.67 -5.28 -7.30
CA LYS A 113 -13.56 -4.53 -6.39
C LYS A 113 -12.88 -4.17 -5.08
N LYS A 114 -11.91 -4.97 -4.63
CA LYS A 114 -11.17 -4.73 -3.37
C LYS A 114 -9.88 -3.95 -3.60
N PHE A 115 -9.21 -4.21 -4.72
CA PHE A 115 -7.90 -3.65 -4.98
C PHE A 115 -7.88 -2.80 -6.25
N LEU A 116 -7.05 -1.76 -6.22
CA LEU A 116 -6.64 -0.98 -7.38
C LEU A 116 -5.24 -1.43 -7.78
N VAL A 117 -5.01 -1.62 -9.08
CA VAL A 117 -3.72 -2.05 -9.63
C VAL A 117 -3.16 -0.96 -10.53
N VAL A 118 -1.89 -0.63 -10.33
CA VAL A 118 -1.11 0.26 -11.20
C VAL A 118 0.16 -0.46 -11.61
N ILE A 119 0.46 -0.49 -12.91
CA ILE A 119 1.75 -0.99 -13.40
C ILE A 119 2.78 0.12 -13.16
N SER A 120 3.75 -0.13 -12.27
CA SER A 120 4.76 0.86 -11.88
C SER A 120 6.02 0.78 -12.74
N SER A 121 6.36 -0.40 -13.24
CA SER A 121 7.46 -0.61 -14.16
C SER A 121 7.31 -1.92 -14.91
N PHE A 122 8.03 -2.04 -16.02
CA PHE A 122 8.05 -3.22 -16.84
C PHE A 122 9.43 -3.47 -17.44
N GLY A 123 9.67 -4.71 -17.88
CA GLY A 123 10.81 -5.10 -18.68
C GLY A 123 10.45 -6.26 -19.60
N PHE A 124 11.14 -6.37 -20.74
CA PHE A 124 10.95 -7.43 -21.72
C PHE A 124 12.30 -8.03 -22.14
N THR A 125 12.34 -9.35 -22.35
CA THR A 125 13.61 -10.08 -22.53
C THR A 125 14.13 -10.13 -23.96
N GLN A 126 13.30 -9.87 -24.97
CA GLN A 126 13.69 -10.00 -26.38
C GLN A 126 13.72 -8.64 -27.08
N PRO A 127 14.63 -8.44 -28.05
CA PRO A 127 14.54 -7.30 -28.96
C PRO A 127 13.34 -7.50 -29.90
N THR A 128 12.59 -6.43 -30.13
CA THR A 128 11.52 -6.39 -31.15
C THR A 128 12.04 -5.83 -32.46
N ARG A 129 11.61 -6.43 -33.57
CA ARG A 129 12.10 -6.06 -34.91
C ARG A 129 11.30 -4.94 -35.54
N THR A 130 11.98 -4.09 -36.30
CA THR A 130 11.38 -3.10 -37.21
C THR A 130 11.72 -3.52 -38.64
N ASN A 131 10.83 -4.26 -39.29
CA ASN A 131 11.18 -5.00 -40.51
C ASN A 131 11.45 -4.12 -41.77
N SER A 132 11.38 -2.78 -41.71
CA SER A 132 11.48 -2.00 -42.95
C SER A 132 11.73 -0.48 -42.84
N ALA A 133 11.80 0.12 -41.65
CA ALA A 133 12.01 1.57 -41.56
C ALA A 133 12.82 1.98 -40.33
N ASN A 134 13.92 2.70 -40.58
CA ASN A 134 14.77 3.30 -39.54
C ASN A 134 14.07 4.41 -38.72
N TRP A 135 12.82 4.73 -39.06
CA TRP A 135 12.00 5.75 -38.40
C TRP A 135 10.83 5.18 -37.57
N LEU A 136 10.66 3.86 -37.54
CA LEU A 136 9.68 3.20 -36.67
C LEU A 136 10.38 2.73 -35.40
N THR A 137 9.92 3.22 -34.25
CA THR A 137 10.36 2.75 -32.93
C THR A 137 9.21 1.98 -32.28
N PRO A 138 9.35 0.67 -32.01
CA PRO A 138 8.33 -0.09 -31.31
C PRO A 138 8.11 0.50 -29.92
N VAL A 139 6.87 0.88 -29.62
CA VAL A 139 6.47 1.34 -28.30
C VAL A 139 5.55 0.28 -27.70
N PRO A 140 5.82 -0.18 -26.47
CA PRO A 140 5.01 -1.24 -25.89
C PRO A 140 3.66 -0.69 -25.42
N GLN A 141 2.60 -1.41 -25.74
CA GLN A 141 1.26 -1.22 -25.21
C GLN A 141 1.10 -2.07 -23.96
N ILE A 142 1.21 -1.44 -22.79
CA ILE A 142 1.14 -2.12 -21.50
C ILE A 142 0.08 -1.45 -20.64
N PHE A 143 -0.92 -2.21 -20.21
CA PHE A 143 -1.94 -1.70 -19.31
C PHE A 143 -2.61 -2.80 -18.51
N ALA A 144 -3.14 -2.40 -17.36
CA ALA A 144 -4.00 -3.21 -16.52
C ALA A 144 -5.45 -2.74 -16.68
N TYR A 145 -6.39 -3.67 -16.71
CA TYR A 145 -7.81 -3.35 -16.79
C TYR A 145 -8.64 -4.37 -16.01
N SER A 146 -9.78 -3.94 -15.47
CA SER A 146 -10.71 -4.83 -14.78
C SER A 146 -11.65 -5.51 -15.78
N SER A 147 -11.75 -6.83 -15.73
CA SER A 147 -12.75 -7.61 -16.46
C SER A 147 -13.14 -8.84 -15.65
N ASN A 148 -14.43 -9.18 -15.61
CA ASN A 148 -14.96 -10.34 -14.88
C ASN A 148 -14.51 -10.39 -13.39
N GLY A 149 -14.48 -9.24 -12.71
CA GLY A 149 -14.19 -9.14 -11.27
C GLY A 149 -12.71 -9.28 -10.87
N THR A 150 -11.80 -9.38 -11.84
CA THR A 150 -10.35 -9.48 -11.61
C THR A 150 -9.58 -8.52 -12.50
N TRP A 151 -8.39 -8.11 -12.07
CA TRP A 151 -7.47 -7.34 -12.90
C TRP A 151 -6.80 -8.25 -13.94
N LYS A 152 -6.82 -7.79 -15.18
CA LYS A 152 -6.15 -8.39 -16.34
C LYS A 152 -4.97 -7.53 -16.75
N LEU A 153 -3.92 -8.16 -17.28
CA LEU A 153 -2.76 -7.49 -17.84
C LEU A 153 -2.72 -7.75 -19.35
N LYS A 154 -2.42 -6.69 -20.11
CA LYS A 154 -1.99 -6.77 -21.50
C LYS A 154 -0.58 -6.17 -21.60
N ALA A 155 0.29 -6.83 -22.36
CA ALA A 155 1.59 -6.33 -22.76
C ALA A 155 1.91 -6.83 -24.18
N ASP A 156 2.33 -5.92 -25.05
CA ASP A 156 2.52 -6.19 -26.48
C ASP A 156 3.34 -5.07 -27.13
N TYR A 157 4.25 -5.35 -28.06
CA TYR A 157 4.73 -4.34 -29.00
C TYR A 157 3.85 -4.36 -30.25
N HIS A 158 2.63 -3.86 -30.10
CA HIS A 158 1.57 -4.04 -31.09
C HIS A 158 1.98 -3.71 -32.53
N GLY A 159 1.85 -4.70 -33.42
CA GLY A 159 2.26 -4.59 -34.83
C GLY A 159 3.72 -4.95 -35.10
N PHE A 160 4.46 -5.36 -34.06
CA PHE A 160 5.82 -5.87 -34.13
C PHE A 160 5.89 -7.21 -33.39
N SER A 161 7.00 -7.92 -33.57
CA SER A 161 7.29 -9.13 -32.81
C SER A 161 8.80 -9.39 -32.75
N PRO A 162 9.27 -10.19 -31.79
CA PRO A 162 10.62 -10.73 -31.81
C PRO A 162 10.88 -11.61 -33.04
N ASP A 163 12.16 -11.78 -33.38
CA ASP A 163 12.52 -12.66 -34.48
C ASP A 163 12.06 -14.11 -34.29
N ALA A 164 11.77 -14.78 -35.41
CA ALA A 164 11.44 -16.20 -35.45
C ALA A 164 12.55 -17.11 -34.89
N SER A 165 13.83 -16.73 -34.92
CA SER A 165 14.94 -17.51 -34.34
C SER A 165 15.13 -17.32 -32.82
N LEU A 166 14.56 -16.26 -32.23
CA LEU A 166 14.69 -15.99 -30.80
C LEU A 166 13.72 -16.83 -29.96
N PRO A 167 14.03 -17.11 -28.68
CA PRO A 167 13.09 -17.78 -27.80
C PRO A 167 11.86 -16.89 -27.50
N THR A 168 10.78 -17.50 -27.02
CA THR A 168 9.59 -16.79 -26.53
C THR A 168 9.98 -15.78 -25.45
N GLY A 169 9.49 -14.55 -25.58
CA GLY A 169 9.79 -13.49 -24.65
C GLY A 169 9.08 -13.64 -23.30
N ILE A 170 9.58 -12.90 -22.32
CA ILE A 170 9.03 -12.83 -20.97
C ILE A 170 8.84 -11.38 -20.60
N TRP A 171 7.62 -11.00 -20.23
CA TRP A 171 7.34 -9.72 -19.59
C TRP A 171 7.53 -9.83 -18.08
N THR A 172 8.34 -8.93 -17.53
CA THR A 172 8.36 -8.66 -16.09
C THR A 172 7.54 -7.42 -15.82
N LEU A 173 6.44 -7.54 -15.10
CA LEU A 173 5.53 -6.44 -14.76
C LEU A 173 5.51 -6.26 -13.24
N ASN A 174 5.90 -5.08 -12.76
CA ASN A 174 5.79 -4.72 -11.35
C ASN A 174 4.51 -3.91 -11.13
N LEU A 175 3.67 -4.38 -10.22
CA LEU A 175 2.38 -3.82 -9.91
C LEU A 175 2.42 -3.22 -8.51
N LEU A 176 1.94 -2.00 -8.38
CA LEU A 176 1.47 -1.47 -7.11
C LEU A 176 0.00 -1.84 -6.94
N VAL A 177 -0.31 -2.53 -5.84
CA VAL A 177 -1.65 -3.03 -5.52
C VAL A 177 -2.12 -2.37 -4.24
N PHE A 178 -3.09 -1.47 -4.38
CA PHE A 178 -3.67 -0.70 -3.28
C PHE A 178 -4.97 -1.33 -2.83
N ASP A 179 -5.21 -1.40 -1.52
CA ASP A 179 -6.58 -1.59 -1.04
C ASP A 179 -7.40 -0.33 -1.35
N ARG A 180 -8.54 -0.50 -2.00
CA ARG A 180 -9.40 0.61 -2.44
C ARG A 180 -9.96 1.43 -1.27
N SER A 181 -9.92 0.94 -0.03
CA SER A 181 -10.23 1.75 1.15
C SER A 181 -9.24 2.91 1.36
N TYR A 182 -8.03 2.83 0.78
CA TYR A 182 -6.99 3.86 0.87
C TYR A 182 -6.73 4.58 -0.47
N ALA A 183 -7.47 4.25 -1.53
CA ALA A 183 -7.32 4.86 -2.85
C ALA A 183 -8.68 5.36 -3.35
N LYS A 184 -8.73 6.60 -3.82
CA LYS A 184 -9.89 7.13 -4.55
C LYS A 184 -9.63 7.04 -6.05
N ASP A 185 -10.56 6.45 -6.78
CA ASP A 185 -10.56 6.44 -8.24
C ASP A 185 -11.63 7.40 -8.78
N PHE A 186 -11.23 8.25 -9.73
CA PHE A 186 -12.12 9.18 -10.43
C PHE A 186 -12.29 8.70 -11.87
N ASN A 187 -13.41 8.03 -12.16
CA ASN A 187 -13.61 7.30 -13.42
C ASN A 187 -14.55 8.03 -14.40
N ALA A 188 -14.63 9.35 -14.32
CA ALA A 188 -15.49 10.14 -15.21
C ALA A 188 -14.79 10.44 -16.54
N THR A 189 -15.39 10.01 -17.66
CA THR A 189 -14.93 10.35 -19.00
C THR A 189 -14.85 11.86 -19.19
N GLN A 190 -13.72 12.36 -19.66
CA GLN A 190 -13.54 13.76 -20.06
C GLN A 190 -13.51 13.83 -21.59
N SER A 191 -14.33 14.69 -22.17
CA SER A 191 -14.42 14.88 -23.63
C SER A 191 -13.52 16.03 -24.06
N LEU A 192 -12.81 15.85 -25.19
CA LEU A 192 -12.12 16.95 -25.89
C LEU A 192 -13.06 17.77 -26.79
N ASN A 193 -14.34 17.42 -26.87
CA ASN A 193 -15.37 18.13 -27.65
C ASN A 193 -14.97 18.34 -29.12
N ALA A 194 -14.45 17.28 -29.75
CA ALA A 194 -13.92 17.30 -31.13
C ALA A 194 -12.75 18.29 -31.38
N SER A 195 -12.09 18.76 -30.32
CA SER A 195 -10.88 19.59 -30.39
C SER A 195 -9.61 18.76 -30.15
N THR A 196 -8.44 19.33 -30.48
CA THR A 196 -7.11 18.78 -30.16
C THR A 196 -6.60 19.25 -28.80
N THR A 197 -7.29 20.20 -28.16
CA THR A 197 -7.00 20.70 -26.81
C THR A 197 -8.28 20.81 -26.00
N GLY A 198 -8.20 20.56 -24.68
CA GLY A 198 -9.35 20.66 -23.78
C GLY A 198 -8.93 20.71 -22.31
N ALA A 199 -9.90 20.93 -21.44
CA ALA A 199 -9.73 20.91 -20.00
C ALA A 199 -10.85 20.09 -19.35
N ALA A 200 -10.57 19.51 -18.18
CA ALA A 200 -11.62 18.91 -17.36
C ALA A 200 -12.62 20.01 -16.93
N ALA A 201 -13.90 19.66 -16.84
CA ALA A 201 -14.94 20.63 -16.48
C ALA A 201 -14.76 21.22 -15.07
N ALA A 202 -14.12 20.47 -14.16
CA ALA A 202 -13.74 20.90 -12.83
C ALA A 202 -12.51 20.12 -12.34
N PRO A 203 -11.75 20.64 -11.35
CA PRO A 203 -10.71 19.87 -10.67
C PRO A 203 -11.28 18.56 -10.08
N LEU A 204 -10.60 17.44 -10.34
CA LEU A 204 -11.00 16.13 -9.80
C LEU A 204 -10.62 15.97 -8.32
N ILE A 205 -9.62 16.73 -7.85
CA ILE A 205 -9.12 16.73 -6.48
C ILE A 205 -9.04 18.19 -6.02
N GLN A 206 -9.53 18.46 -4.80
CA GLN A 206 -9.48 19.76 -4.13
C GLN A 206 -8.89 19.60 -2.74
#